data_AF-D3X804-F1
#
_entry.id   AF-D3X804-F1
#
_cell.length_a   1.000
_cell.length_b   1.000
_cell.length_c   1.000
_cell.angle_alpha   90.00
_cell.angle_beta   90.00
_cell.angle_gamma   90.00
#
_symmetry.space_group_name_H-M   'P 1'
#
loop_
_entity.id
_entity.type
_entity.pdbx_description
1 polymer ?
#
loop_
_entity_poly.entity_id
_entity_poly.type
_entity_poly.pdbx_seq_one_letter_code
_entity_poly.pdbx_strand_id
1 'polypeptide(L)'
;PCICGICPVSHHLAAAKAIDQIVGIDPDDLSPTASKLRRLLHYGQIFQSHALHFFYLASPDLLFGVDAPVEQRNVVHVALKNKELARKGILMRKFGQELIKALAGKKIHGITAVSGGVHKTFTKDERAYFLAENDTPSVDTMIKWSLEMVDFIQDYHAKNHLWLDAFASFPSGSLGMVKPSGQLDLYDGKLRAIDANGAKTLNDIHTDDYINYFTEGVEKWSYMKFPYLTHLGRKEGWNRVGPLARLNVCDGIHTPLANKA
;
A
#
# COMPACT_ATOMS: atom_id res chain seq x y z
N PRO A 1 9.49 12.18 -6.05
CA PRO A 1 9.51 11.85 -4.60
C PRO A 1 8.90 12.92 -3.68
N CYS A 2 9.10 14.21 -3.94
CA CYS A 2 8.69 15.31 -3.04
C CYS A 2 7.20 15.70 -3.08
N ILE A 3 6.33 14.89 -3.69
CA ILE A 3 4.88 15.13 -3.71
C ILE A 3 4.26 14.80 -2.34
N CYS A 4 4.79 13.79 -1.64
CA CYS A 4 4.29 13.35 -0.34
C CYS A 4 5.43 12.78 0.52
N GLY A 5 5.41 13.07 1.83
CA GLY A 5 6.38 12.57 2.80
C GLY A 5 6.19 11.11 3.21
N ILE A 6 5.00 10.53 3.00
CA ILE A 6 4.66 9.15 3.41
C ILE A 6 4.86 8.14 2.28
N CYS A 7 4.55 8.52 1.04
CA CYS A 7 4.69 7.67 -0.15
C CYS A 7 5.78 8.09 -1.16
N PRO A 8 6.96 8.60 -0.73
CA PRO A 8 7.96 9.09 -1.67
C PRO A 8 8.55 7.97 -2.53
N VAL A 9 8.59 6.73 -2.02
CA VAL A 9 9.05 5.54 -2.74
C VAL A 9 8.10 5.19 -3.89
N SER A 10 6.78 5.26 -3.70
CA SER A 10 5.81 5.01 -4.79
C SER A 10 6.03 5.99 -5.92
N HIS A 11 6.18 7.28 -5.59
CA HIS A 11 6.47 8.30 -6.60
C HIS A 11 7.84 8.09 -7.26
N HIS A 12 8.85 7.66 -6.50
CA HIS A 12 10.19 7.35 -7.04
C HIS A 12 10.13 6.20 -8.04
N LEU A 13 9.46 5.10 -7.69
CA LEU A 13 9.35 3.92 -8.53
C LEU A 13 8.43 4.16 -9.74
N ALA A 14 7.30 4.85 -9.57
CA ALA A 14 6.43 5.21 -10.68
C ALA A 14 7.16 6.09 -11.70
N ALA A 15 7.91 7.10 -11.24
CA ALA A 15 8.73 7.93 -12.12
C ALA A 15 9.86 7.13 -12.77
N ALA A 16 10.54 6.25 -12.03
CA ALA A 16 11.59 5.41 -12.59
C ALA A 16 11.07 4.47 -13.68
N LYS A 17 9.90 3.83 -13.48
CA LYS A 17 9.26 2.99 -14.51
C LYS A 17 8.94 3.80 -15.78
N ALA A 18 8.37 5.00 -15.63
CA ALA A 18 8.11 5.88 -16.78
C ALA A 18 9.40 6.29 -17.51
N ILE A 19 10.47 6.59 -16.76
CA ILE A 19 11.79 6.94 -17.33
C ILE A 19 12.42 5.74 -18.03
N ASP A 20 12.27 4.52 -17.52
CA ASP A 20 12.74 3.30 -18.18
C ASP A 20 12.09 3.15 -19.56
N GLN A 21 10.77 3.32 -19.64
CA GLN A 21 10.06 3.23 -20.92
C GLN A 21 10.46 4.33 -21.90
N ILE A 22 10.74 5.54 -21.42
CA ILE A 22 11.25 6.64 -22.27
C ILE A 22 12.59 6.27 -22.93
N VAL A 23 13.44 5.50 -22.26
CA VAL A 23 14.71 5.02 -22.83
C VAL A 23 14.59 3.68 -23.55
N GLY A 24 13.36 3.18 -23.76
CA GLY A 24 13.08 1.94 -24.48
C GLY A 24 13.33 0.67 -23.66
N ILE A 25 13.17 0.73 -22.34
CA ILE A 25 13.29 -0.42 -21.44
C ILE A 25 11.92 -0.68 -20.82
N ASP A 26 11.30 -1.79 -21.18
CA ASP A 26 10.03 -2.21 -20.59
C ASP A 26 10.27 -2.89 -19.22
N PRO A 27 9.23 -3.00 -18.36
CA PRO A 27 9.35 -3.66 -17.06
C PRO A 27 9.95 -5.07 -17.12
N ASP A 28 9.69 -5.81 -18.20
CA ASP A 28 10.18 -7.17 -18.43
C ASP A 28 11.67 -7.22 -18.84
N ASP A 29 12.21 -6.12 -19.39
CA ASP A 29 13.62 -6.00 -19.79
C ASP A 29 14.55 -5.68 -18.61
N LEU A 30 13.97 -5.26 -17.46
CA LEU A 30 14.76 -4.98 -16.26
C LEU A 30 15.47 -6.25 -15.78
N SER A 31 16.76 -6.09 -15.42
CA SER A 31 17.50 -7.21 -14.84
C SER A 31 16.77 -7.79 -13.61
N PRO A 32 16.83 -9.12 -13.39
CA PRO A 32 16.15 -9.75 -12.26
C PRO A 32 16.51 -9.13 -10.91
N THR A 33 17.75 -8.65 -10.77
CA THR A 33 18.23 -7.95 -9.58
C THR A 33 17.54 -6.60 -9.40
N ALA A 34 17.47 -5.77 -10.45
CA ALA A 34 16.81 -4.47 -10.39
C ALA A 34 15.31 -4.61 -10.05
N SER A 35 14.61 -5.54 -10.72
CA SER A 35 13.20 -5.81 -10.46
C SER A 35 12.96 -6.24 -9.01
N LYS A 36 13.76 -7.19 -8.48
CA LYS A 36 13.65 -7.64 -7.08
C LYS A 36 13.93 -6.52 -6.08
N LEU A 37 14.94 -5.69 -6.31
CA LEU A 37 15.29 -4.59 -5.40
C LEU A 37 14.23 -3.48 -5.40
N ARG A 38 13.67 -3.14 -6.56
CA ARG A 38 12.56 -2.17 -6.66
C ARG A 38 11.28 -2.71 -6.00
N ARG A 39 10.97 -4.00 -6.19
CA ARG A 39 9.85 -4.68 -5.50
C ARG A 39 10.05 -4.69 -3.99
N LEU A 40 11.22 -5.08 -3.50
CA LEU A 40 11.53 -5.10 -2.07
C LEU A 40 11.43 -3.70 -1.45
N LEU A 41 11.93 -2.68 -2.15
CA LEU A 41 11.78 -1.29 -1.75
C LEU A 41 10.30 -0.90 -1.62
N HIS A 42 9.48 -1.29 -2.60
CA HIS A 42 8.05 -1.00 -2.59
C HIS A 42 7.32 -1.74 -1.45
N TYR A 43 7.66 -3.00 -1.19
CA TYR A 43 7.10 -3.76 -0.07
C TYR A 43 7.45 -3.12 1.29
N GLY A 44 8.69 -2.67 1.46
CA GLY A 44 9.10 -1.89 2.65
C GLY A 44 8.29 -0.60 2.83
N GLN A 45 8.00 0.09 1.73
CA GLN A 45 7.15 1.28 1.74
C GLN A 45 5.70 0.99 2.12
N ILE A 46 5.08 -0.03 1.52
CA ILE A 46 3.70 -0.41 1.84
C ILE A 46 3.60 -0.81 3.31
N PHE A 47 4.55 -1.62 3.80
CA PHE A 47 4.61 -2.06 5.18
C PHE A 47 4.69 -0.87 6.16
N GLN A 48 5.67 0.03 6.00
CA GLN A 48 5.79 1.17 6.90
C GLN A 48 4.61 2.14 6.80
N SER A 49 4.00 2.27 5.61
CA SER A 49 2.87 3.18 5.40
C SER A 49 1.60 2.66 6.05
N HIS A 50 1.33 1.35 5.95
CA HIS A 50 0.19 0.72 6.63
C HIS A 50 0.40 0.69 8.13
N ALA A 51 1.61 0.40 8.62
CA ALA A 51 1.93 0.53 10.04
C ALA A 51 1.75 1.98 10.54
N LEU A 52 2.25 2.98 9.80
CA LEU A 52 2.04 4.38 10.16
C LEU A 52 0.55 4.70 10.27
N HIS A 53 -0.25 4.40 9.25
CA HIS A 53 -1.67 4.71 9.25
C HIS A 53 -2.41 4.00 10.38
N PHE A 54 -2.24 2.68 10.49
CA PHE A 54 -2.95 1.90 11.50
C PHE A 54 -2.59 2.35 12.91
N PHE A 55 -1.30 2.37 13.27
CA PHE A 55 -0.90 2.61 14.66
C PHE A 55 -0.94 4.08 15.07
N TYR A 56 -0.61 5.02 14.17
CA TYR A 56 -0.51 6.44 14.55
C TYR A 56 -1.77 7.24 14.25
N LEU A 57 -2.59 6.81 13.28
CA LEU A 57 -3.73 7.59 12.81
C LEU A 57 -5.06 6.92 13.13
N ALA A 58 -5.23 5.63 12.81
CA ALA A 58 -6.51 4.95 12.99
C ALA A 58 -6.71 4.34 14.39
N SER A 59 -5.64 3.83 15.02
CA SER A 59 -5.75 3.12 16.30
C SER A 59 -6.35 3.93 17.44
N PRO A 60 -6.14 5.27 17.58
CA PRO A 60 -6.75 6.02 18.66
C PRO A 60 -8.27 5.99 18.62
N ASP A 61 -8.88 6.13 17.43
CA ASP A 61 -10.34 6.05 17.28
C ASP A 61 -10.85 4.62 17.52
N LEU A 62 -10.11 3.60 17.04
CA LEU A 62 -10.49 2.19 17.23
C LEU A 62 -10.41 1.77 18.70
N LEU A 63 -9.38 2.19 19.45
CA LEU A 63 -9.15 1.76 20.82
C LEU A 63 -10.00 2.50 21.85
N PHE A 64 -10.24 3.80 21.64
CA PHE A 64 -10.94 4.64 22.61
C PHE A 64 -12.39 4.92 22.20
N GLY A 65 -12.75 4.68 20.94
CA GLY A 65 -14.04 5.01 20.38
C GLY A 65 -14.02 6.37 19.67
N VAL A 66 -14.89 6.51 18.67
CA VAL A 66 -15.00 7.73 17.85
C VAL A 66 -15.41 8.97 18.65
N ASP A 67 -16.13 8.76 19.76
CA ASP A 67 -16.64 9.80 20.65
C ASP A 67 -15.71 10.09 21.84
N ALA A 68 -14.54 9.44 21.91
CA ALA A 68 -13.60 9.71 22.99
C ALA A 68 -13.10 11.17 22.95
N PRO A 69 -12.75 11.75 24.12
CA PRO A 69 -12.28 13.13 24.19
C PRO A 69 -11.09 13.36 23.26
N VAL A 70 -11.04 14.53 22.61
CA VAL A 70 -10.03 14.87 21.58
C VAL A 70 -8.61 14.76 22.15
N GLU A 71 -8.43 15.16 23.41
CA GLU A 71 -7.17 15.07 24.13
C GLU A 71 -6.68 13.62 24.32
N GLN A 72 -7.57 12.62 24.23
CA GLN A 72 -7.25 11.20 24.34
C GLN A 72 -7.10 10.49 22.99
N ARG A 73 -7.68 11.02 21.91
CA ARG A 73 -7.63 10.41 20.57
C ARG A 73 -6.36 10.74 19.82
N ASN A 74 -5.22 10.33 20.38
CA ASN A 74 -3.90 10.48 19.77
C ASN A 74 -2.95 9.35 20.14
N VAL A 75 -1.89 9.21 19.36
CA VAL A 75 -0.88 8.16 19.53
C VAL A 75 -0.17 8.21 20.90
N VAL A 76 -0.06 9.39 21.52
CA VAL A 76 0.55 9.53 22.85
C VAL A 76 -0.29 8.81 23.90
N HIS A 77 -1.61 8.96 23.84
CA HIS A 77 -2.52 8.24 24.73
C HIS A 77 -2.57 6.75 24.45
N VAL A 78 -2.48 6.33 23.18
CA VAL A 78 -2.30 4.91 22.83
C VAL A 78 -1.04 4.36 23.51
N ALA A 79 0.07 5.09 23.49
CA ALA A 79 1.30 4.66 24.16
C ALA A 79 1.18 4.61 25.68
N LEU A 80 0.39 5.48 26.31
CA LEU A 80 0.15 5.45 27.75
C LEU A 80 -0.73 4.27 28.17
N LYS A 81 -1.79 3.98 27.42
CA LYS A 81 -2.79 2.95 27.74
C LYS A 81 -2.40 1.56 27.25
N ASN A 82 -1.75 1.48 26.10
CA ASN A 82 -1.32 0.23 25.47
C ASN A 82 0.12 0.35 24.93
N LYS A 83 1.07 0.32 25.87
CA LYS A 83 2.51 0.42 25.59
C LYS A 83 2.99 -0.63 24.60
N GLU A 84 2.45 -1.85 24.68
CA GLU A 84 2.84 -2.98 23.83
C GLU A 84 2.47 -2.72 22.37
N LEU A 85 1.21 -2.33 22.13
CA LEU A 85 0.71 -2.01 20.79
C LEU A 85 1.45 -0.81 20.18
N ALA A 86 1.69 0.24 20.96
CA ALA A 86 2.46 1.39 20.50
C ALA A 86 3.91 1.00 20.14
N ARG A 87 4.55 0.14 20.96
CA ARG A 87 5.90 -0.37 20.69
C ARG A 87 5.93 -1.19 19.40
N LYS A 88 4.98 -2.09 19.18
CA LYS A 88 4.84 -2.84 17.92
C LYS A 88 4.72 -1.88 16.74
N GLY A 89 3.83 -0.89 16.81
CA GLY A 89 3.65 0.08 15.73
C GLY A 89 4.91 0.87 15.39
N ILE A 90 5.64 1.34 16.40
CA ILE A 90 6.93 2.04 16.22
C ILE A 90 7.96 1.12 15.54
N LEU A 91 8.08 -0.12 16.02
CA LEU A 91 9.08 -1.06 15.52
C LEU A 91 8.75 -1.59 14.11
N MET A 92 7.49 -1.83 13.80
CA MET A 92 7.04 -2.19 12.45
C MET A 92 7.33 -1.07 11.46
N ARG A 93 7.00 0.18 11.82
CA ARG A 93 7.34 1.34 11.00
C ARG A 93 8.86 1.51 10.86
N LYS A 94 9.62 1.33 11.95
CA LYS A 94 11.09 1.38 11.96
C LYS A 94 11.67 0.36 10.98
N PHE A 95 11.21 -0.89 11.02
CA PHE A 95 11.67 -1.97 10.14
C PHE A 95 11.53 -1.59 8.66
N GLY A 96 10.34 -1.16 8.22
CA GLY A 96 10.14 -0.78 6.83
C GLY A 96 10.97 0.44 6.42
N GLN A 97 11.18 1.41 7.33
CA GLN A 97 12.02 2.58 7.08
C GLN A 97 13.52 2.24 7.02
N GLU A 98 14.02 1.36 7.89
CA GLU A 98 15.41 0.88 7.81
C GLU A 98 15.64 0.05 6.54
N LEU A 99 14.66 -0.75 6.11
CA LEU A 99 14.73 -1.47 4.84
C LEU A 99 14.82 -0.50 3.65
N ILE A 100 14.00 0.55 3.64
CA ILE A 100 14.07 1.61 2.63
C ILE A 100 15.43 2.30 2.67
N LYS A 101 15.97 2.62 3.86
CA LYS A 101 17.30 3.22 4.01
C LYS A 101 18.40 2.31 3.47
N ALA A 102 18.35 1.00 3.78
CA ALA A 102 19.30 0.03 3.27
C ALA A 102 19.28 -0.02 1.74
N LEU A 103 18.10 0.03 1.12
CA LEU A 103 17.96 -0.06 -0.33
C LEU A 103 18.20 1.27 -1.07
N ALA A 104 17.81 2.39 -0.46
CA ALA A 104 17.75 3.70 -1.10
C ALA A 104 18.66 4.78 -0.50
N GLY A 105 19.50 4.40 0.48
CA GLY A 105 20.46 5.27 1.16
C GLY A 105 19.82 6.19 2.20
N LYS A 106 18.55 6.56 2.04
CA LYS A 106 17.77 7.41 2.95
C LYS A 106 16.41 6.79 3.21
N LYS A 107 15.88 7.05 4.42
CA LYS A 107 14.51 6.67 4.82
C LYS A 107 13.44 7.38 3.99
N ILE A 108 13.66 8.67 3.72
CA ILE A 108 12.75 9.53 2.98
C ILE A 108 13.51 10.14 1.81
N HIS A 109 12.89 10.15 0.64
CA HIS A 109 13.47 10.66 -0.61
C HIS A 109 14.83 10.03 -0.97
N GLY A 110 14.94 8.71 -0.81
CA GLY A 110 16.08 7.94 -1.33
C GLY A 110 16.09 7.88 -2.87
N ILE A 111 17.23 7.53 -3.45
CA ILE A 111 17.52 7.73 -4.90
C ILE A 111 17.86 6.45 -5.66
N THR A 112 17.44 5.26 -5.19
CA THR A 112 17.94 3.96 -5.71
C THR A 112 17.59 3.64 -7.16
N ALA A 113 16.33 3.79 -7.55
CA ALA A 113 15.89 3.48 -8.91
C ALA A 113 16.37 4.56 -9.88
N VAL A 114 17.10 4.13 -10.89
CA VAL A 114 17.61 4.93 -12.01
C VAL A 114 17.16 4.29 -13.32
N SER A 115 17.29 5.01 -14.43
CA SER A 115 16.98 4.49 -15.76
C SER A 115 17.70 3.15 -16.02
N GLY A 116 16.94 2.12 -16.40
CA GLY A 116 17.42 0.76 -16.67
C GLY A 116 17.69 -0.11 -15.43
N GLY A 117 17.48 0.39 -14.21
CA GLY A 117 17.57 -0.46 -13.02
C GLY A 117 17.72 0.26 -11.69
N VAL A 118 18.78 -0.08 -10.95
CA VAL A 118 19.11 0.47 -9.63
C VAL A 118 20.60 0.75 -9.55
N HIS A 119 20.99 1.85 -8.90
CA HIS A 119 22.41 2.22 -8.79
C HIS A 119 23.08 1.63 -7.53
N LYS A 120 22.29 1.14 -6.57
CA LYS A 120 22.78 0.52 -5.33
C LYS A 120 22.40 -0.96 -5.27
N THR A 121 23.33 -1.79 -4.81
CA THR A 121 23.10 -3.21 -4.52
C THR A 121 22.64 -3.45 -3.08
N PHE A 122 22.12 -4.63 -2.78
CA PHE A 122 21.76 -5.06 -1.43
C PHE A 122 22.68 -6.20 -1.01
N THR A 123 23.58 -5.90 -0.08
CA THR A 123 24.66 -6.81 0.31
C THR A 123 24.15 -7.98 1.15
N LYS A 124 24.96 -9.04 1.26
CA LYS A 124 24.63 -10.20 2.10
C LYS A 124 24.51 -9.80 3.57
N ASP A 125 25.34 -8.89 4.04
CA ASP A 125 25.33 -8.43 5.44
C ASP A 125 24.11 -7.55 5.73
N GLU A 126 23.77 -6.63 4.82
CA GLU A 126 22.52 -5.85 4.92
C GLU A 126 21.30 -6.78 4.91
N ARG A 127 21.29 -7.83 4.08
CA ARG A 127 20.22 -8.84 4.09
C ARG A 127 20.18 -9.61 5.41
N ALA A 128 21.33 -10.05 5.92
CA ALA A 128 21.41 -10.81 7.17
C ALA A 128 20.87 -10.00 8.36
N TYR A 129 21.07 -8.68 8.36
CA TYR A 129 20.52 -7.78 9.38
C TYR A 129 18.98 -7.87 9.51
N PHE A 130 18.24 -7.97 8.40
CA PHE A 130 16.77 -8.06 8.47
C PHE A 130 16.24 -9.48 8.73
N LEU A 131 17.11 -10.48 8.60
CA LEU A 131 16.78 -11.89 8.86
C LEU A 131 17.10 -12.29 10.31
N ALA A 132 18.08 -11.66 10.94
CA ALA A 132 18.46 -11.93 12.31
C ALA A 132 17.60 -11.14 13.31
N GLU A 133 17.42 -11.70 14.51
CA GLU A 133 16.93 -10.92 15.65
C GLU A 133 18.07 -10.06 16.21
N ASN A 134 17.88 -8.74 16.19
CA ASN A 134 18.86 -7.75 16.69
C ASN A 134 18.12 -6.51 17.23
N ASP A 135 18.76 -5.34 17.18
CA ASP A 135 18.18 -4.05 17.59
C ASP A 135 16.92 -3.65 16.81
N THR A 136 16.68 -4.29 15.67
CA THR A 136 15.41 -4.26 14.95
C THR A 136 14.89 -5.70 14.88
N PRO A 137 13.62 -5.98 15.23
CA PRO A 137 13.11 -7.35 15.16
C PRO A 137 13.13 -7.87 13.72
N SER A 138 13.31 -9.18 13.58
CA SER A 138 13.46 -9.82 12.27
C SER A 138 12.19 -9.73 11.41
N VAL A 139 12.33 -10.06 10.12
CA VAL A 139 11.19 -10.22 9.22
C VAL A 139 10.17 -11.24 9.73
N ASP A 140 10.60 -12.31 10.40
CA ASP A 140 9.69 -13.33 10.95
C ASP A 140 8.86 -12.74 12.10
N THR A 141 9.48 -11.92 12.94
CA THR A 141 8.75 -11.15 13.97
C THR A 141 7.78 -10.15 13.34
N MET A 142 8.15 -9.49 12.23
CA MET A 142 7.23 -8.60 11.50
C MET A 142 6.01 -9.35 10.96
N ILE A 143 6.23 -10.54 10.37
CA ILE A 143 5.14 -11.39 9.86
C ILE A 143 4.21 -11.80 11.01
N LYS A 144 4.79 -12.25 12.13
CA LYS A 144 4.01 -12.62 13.32
C LYS A 144 3.14 -11.47 13.81
N TRP A 145 3.70 -10.27 13.99
CA TRP A 145 2.93 -9.12 14.44
C TRP A 145 1.90 -8.65 13.42
N SER A 146 2.17 -8.79 12.12
CA SER A 146 1.16 -8.53 11.09
C SER A 146 -0.04 -9.47 11.22
N LEU A 147 0.16 -10.76 11.49
CA LEU A 147 -0.93 -11.70 11.74
C LEU A 147 -1.71 -11.35 13.00
N GLU A 148 -1.02 -11.03 14.10
CA GLU A 148 -1.66 -10.58 15.34
C GLU A 148 -2.55 -9.34 15.13
N MET A 149 -2.16 -8.43 14.22
CA MET A 149 -2.97 -7.25 13.89
C MET A 149 -4.18 -7.58 13.02
N VAL A 150 -4.09 -8.62 12.17
CA VAL A 150 -5.26 -9.14 11.45
C VAL A 150 -6.26 -9.72 12.45
N ASP A 151 -5.79 -10.56 13.38
CA ASP A 151 -6.63 -11.14 14.44
C ASP A 151 -7.28 -10.04 15.29
N PHE A 152 -6.50 -9.02 15.69
CA PHE A 152 -7.02 -7.87 16.43
C PHE A 152 -8.16 -7.16 15.70
N ILE A 153 -8.02 -6.94 14.38
CA ILE A 153 -9.06 -6.27 13.59
C ILE A 153 -10.30 -7.15 13.38
N GLN A 154 -10.13 -8.46 13.24
CA GLN A 154 -11.25 -9.40 13.17
C GLN A 154 -12.04 -9.40 14.49
N ASP A 155 -11.35 -9.47 15.63
CA ASP A 155 -11.97 -9.36 16.95
C ASP A 155 -12.68 -8.02 17.17
N TYR A 156 -12.07 -6.93 16.69
CA TYR A 156 -12.66 -5.60 16.76
C TYR A 156 -13.92 -5.51 15.89
N HIS A 157 -13.87 -6.03 14.67
CA HIS A 157 -15.04 -6.08 13.77
C HIS A 157 -16.16 -6.89 14.39
N ALA A 158 -15.90 -8.09 14.90
CA ALA A 158 -16.92 -8.93 15.53
C ALA A 158 -17.71 -8.19 16.63
N LYS A 159 -17.01 -7.36 17.44
CA LYS A 159 -17.60 -6.58 18.53
C LYS A 159 -18.33 -5.31 18.06
N ASN A 160 -17.95 -4.74 16.91
CA ASN A 160 -18.42 -3.43 16.45
C ASN A 160 -19.09 -3.45 15.06
N HIS A 161 -19.40 -4.65 14.53
CA HIS A 161 -19.85 -4.85 13.15
C HIS A 161 -21.08 -4.00 12.80
N LEU A 162 -22.04 -3.83 13.72
CA LEU A 162 -23.24 -3.02 13.50
C LEU A 162 -22.93 -1.59 13.04
N TRP A 163 -21.88 -0.97 13.60
CA TRP A 163 -21.46 0.35 13.19
C TRP A 163 -20.54 0.30 11.97
N LEU A 164 -19.56 -0.61 11.96
CA LEU A 164 -18.57 -0.70 10.88
C LEU A 164 -19.18 -1.04 9.52
N ASP A 165 -20.20 -1.90 9.49
CA ASP A 165 -20.85 -2.34 8.25
C ASP A 165 -21.81 -1.27 7.69
N ALA A 166 -22.26 -0.34 8.54
CA ALA A 166 -23.16 0.75 8.18
C ALA A 166 -22.42 2.06 7.86
N PHE A 167 -21.24 2.28 8.45
CA PHE A 167 -20.53 3.56 8.35
C PHE A 167 -20.11 3.87 6.91
N ALA A 168 -20.71 4.93 6.34
CA ALA A 168 -20.46 5.37 4.97
C ALA A 168 -20.52 4.23 3.94
N SER A 169 -21.46 3.30 4.12
CA SER A 169 -21.67 2.17 3.21
C SER A 169 -22.46 2.60 1.97
N PHE A 170 -21.90 2.37 0.78
CA PHE A 170 -22.59 2.59 -0.49
C PHE A 170 -22.00 1.70 -1.60
N PRO A 171 -22.83 1.24 -2.56
CA PRO A 171 -22.37 0.51 -3.74
C PRO A 171 -21.34 1.34 -4.51
N SER A 172 -20.24 0.72 -4.91
CA SER A 172 -19.13 1.41 -5.56
C SER A 172 -18.25 0.46 -6.36
N GLY A 173 -17.70 0.95 -7.46
CA GLY A 173 -16.67 0.23 -8.20
C GLY A 173 -15.36 0.14 -7.42
N SER A 174 -14.56 -0.87 -7.74
CA SER A 174 -13.22 -1.09 -7.20
C SER A 174 -12.20 -1.17 -8.33
N LEU A 175 -11.08 -0.46 -8.20
CA LEU A 175 -9.98 -0.44 -9.16
C LEU A 175 -8.68 -0.88 -8.46
N GLY A 176 -7.92 -1.74 -9.12
CA GLY A 176 -6.62 -2.18 -8.65
C GLY A 176 -5.74 -2.75 -9.75
N MET A 177 -4.53 -3.16 -9.37
CA MET A 177 -3.56 -3.79 -10.25
C MET A 177 -3.51 -5.29 -9.97
N VAL A 178 -3.49 -6.09 -11.04
CA VAL A 178 -3.42 -7.55 -10.97
C VAL A 178 -2.35 -8.08 -11.92
N LYS A 179 -1.72 -9.20 -11.56
CA LYS A 179 -0.87 -9.94 -12.50
C LYS A 179 -1.69 -10.51 -13.65
N PRO A 180 -1.06 -10.97 -14.75
CA PRO A 180 -1.73 -11.79 -15.76
C PRO A 180 -2.44 -13.02 -15.18
N SER A 181 -1.96 -13.56 -14.05
CA SER A 181 -2.60 -14.65 -13.31
C SER A 181 -3.83 -14.23 -12.49
N GLY A 182 -4.21 -12.95 -12.48
CA GLY A 182 -5.28 -12.39 -11.66
C GLY A 182 -4.91 -12.11 -10.20
N GLN A 183 -3.72 -12.54 -9.76
CA GLN A 183 -3.26 -12.35 -8.39
C GLN A 183 -2.86 -10.90 -8.10
N LEU A 184 -2.92 -10.52 -6.82
CA LEU A 184 -2.47 -9.22 -6.33
C LEU A 184 -0.98 -9.00 -6.64
N ASP A 185 -0.68 -7.85 -7.25
CA ASP A 185 0.65 -7.25 -7.29
C ASP A 185 0.56 -5.77 -6.95
N LEU A 186 1.56 -5.29 -6.21
CA LEU A 186 1.66 -3.89 -5.77
C LEU A 186 2.62 -3.10 -6.66
N TYR A 187 3.49 -3.77 -7.40
CA TYR A 187 4.58 -3.14 -8.16
C TYR A 187 4.31 -3.06 -9.65
N ASP A 188 3.80 -4.16 -10.24
CA ASP A 188 3.63 -4.26 -11.69
C ASP A 188 2.52 -5.24 -12.09
N GLY A 189 1.80 -4.93 -13.15
CA GLY A 189 0.62 -5.67 -13.60
C GLY A 189 -0.32 -4.83 -14.44
N LYS A 190 -1.52 -5.36 -14.67
CA LYS A 190 -2.58 -4.77 -15.48
C LYS A 190 -3.63 -4.10 -14.60
N LEU A 191 -4.29 -3.06 -15.11
CA LEU A 191 -5.37 -2.38 -14.40
C LEU A 191 -6.69 -3.13 -14.59
N ARG A 192 -7.31 -3.52 -13.48
CA ARG A 192 -8.62 -4.18 -13.44
C ARG A 192 -9.58 -3.35 -12.61
N ALA A 193 -10.79 -3.16 -13.12
CA ALA A 193 -11.89 -2.57 -12.37
C ALA A 193 -13.12 -3.46 -12.41
N ILE A 194 -13.88 -3.46 -11.32
CA ILE A 194 -15.17 -4.11 -11.18
C ILE A 194 -16.21 -3.11 -10.67
N ASP A 195 -17.48 -3.33 -10.98
CA ASP A 195 -18.59 -2.60 -10.37
C ASP A 195 -18.89 -3.12 -8.95
N ALA A 196 -19.94 -2.57 -8.33
CA ALA A 196 -20.38 -2.97 -6.99
C ALA A 196 -20.88 -4.43 -6.90
N ASN A 197 -21.25 -5.03 -8.03
CA ASN A 197 -21.74 -6.40 -8.12
C ASN A 197 -20.63 -7.40 -8.52
N GLY A 198 -19.41 -6.91 -8.75
CA GLY A 198 -18.26 -7.72 -9.17
C GLY A 198 -18.13 -7.90 -10.69
N ALA A 199 -18.99 -7.28 -11.50
CA ALA A 199 -18.85 -7.34 -12.95
C ALA A 199 -17.65 -6.49 -13.40
N LYS A 200 -16.79 -7.03 -14.27
CA LYS A 200 -15.62 -6.30 -14.77
C LYS A 200 -16.05 -5.08 -15.59
N THR A 201 -15.64 -3.90 -15.15
CA THR A 201 -15.84 -2.60 -15.82
C THR A 201 -14.59 -2.14 -16.58
N LEU A 202 -13.43 -2.69 -16.22
CA LEU A 202 -12.16 -2.55 -16.94
C LEU A 202 -11.43 -3.90 -16.93
N ASN A 203 -11.18 -4.45 -18.12
CA ASN A 203 -10.65 -5.80 -18.28
C ASN A 203 -9.13 -5.79 -18.51
N ASP A 204 -8.36 -5.82 -17.43
CA ASP A 204 -6.92 -6.08 -17.39
C ASP A 204 -6.14 -5.34 -18.49
N ILE A 205 -6.30 -4.01 -18.53
CA ILE A 205 -5.63 -3.17 -19.53
C ILE A 205 -4.17 -2.93 -19.16
N HIS A 206 -3.33 -2.60 -20.15
CA HIS A 206 -1.98 -2.15 -19.87
C HIS A 206 -2.01 -0.80 -19.14
N THR A 207 -1.04 -0.56 -18.26
CA THR A 207 -0.99 0.71 -17.50
C THR A 207 -0.77 1.92 -18.39
N ASP A 208 -0.12 1.73 -19.53
CA ASP A 208 0.22 2.82 -20.46
C ASP A 208 -1.01 3.32 -21.23
N ASP A 209 -2.02 2.47 -21.36
CA ASP A 209 -3.26 2.80 -22.04
C ASP A 209 -4.22 3.61 -21.16
N TYR A 210 -3.86 3.91 -19.90
CA TYR A 210 -4.77 4.51 -18.92
C TYR A 210 -5.46 5.79 -19.45
N ILE A 211 -4.76 6.59 -20.25
CA ILE A 211 -5.31 7.84 -20.81
C ILE A 211 -6.54 7.63 -21.69
N ASN A 212 -6.71 6.44 -22.28
CA ASN A 212 -7.84 6.08 -23.12
C ASN A 212 -9.08 5.67 -22.31
N TYR A 213 -8.90 5.35 -21.02
CA TYR A 213 -9.95 4.78 -20.17
C TYR A 213 -10.38 5.70 -19.02
N PHE A 214 -9.57 6.69 -18.66
CA PHE A 214 -9.85 7.57 -17.52
C PHE A 214 -10.07 9.02 -17.95
N THR A 215 -11.05 9.67 -17.32
CA THR A 215 -11.26 11.11 -17.40
C THR A 215 -11.34 11.70 -16.00
N GLU A 216 -10.75 12.88 -15.81
CA GLU A 216 -10.74 13.56 -14.52
C GLU A 216 -11.71 14.74 -14.50
N GLY A 217 -12.80 14.63 -13.74
CA GLY A 217 -13.72 15.74 -13.50
C GLY A 217 -13.13 16.79 -12.55
N VAL A 218 -13.54 18.04 -12.70
CA VAL A 218 -13.13 19.16 -11.83
C VAL A 218 -14.36 19.79 -11.21
N GLU A 219 -14.24 20.19 -9.95
CA GLU A 219 -15.28 20.90 -9.22
C GLU A 219 -14.76 22.23 -8.69
N LYS A 220 -15.62 23.26 -8.67
CA LYS A 220 -15.21 24.62 -8.24
C LYS A 220 -14.82 24.70 -6.76
N TRP A 221 -15.26 23.74 -5.95
CA TRP A 221 -15.10 23.73 -4.51
C TRP A 221 -13.93 22.85 -4.02
N SER A 222 -13.19 22.20 -4.92
CA SER A 222 -12.06 21.34 -4.55
C SER A 222 -10.96 21.38 -5.61
N TYR A 223 -9.71 21.48 -5.16
CA TYR A 223 -8.55 21.25 -6.03
C TYR A 223 -8.35 19.78 -6.38
N MET A 224 -8.91 18.87 -5.58
CA MET A 224 -8.87 17.44 -5.88
C MET A 224 -9.86 17.12 -7.01
N LYS A 225 -9.36 16.46 -8.05
CA LYS A 225 -10.17 16.02 -9.19
C LYS A 225 -11.01 14.78 -8.84
N PHE A 226 -11.95 14.46 -9.71
CA PHE A 226 -12.90 13.36 -9.58
C PHE A 226 -12.73 12.41 -10.77
N PRO A 227 -11.80 11.44 -10.71
CA PRO A 227 -11.54 10.51 -11.80
C PRO A 227 -12.68 9.49 -11.97
N TYR A 228 -12.98 9.14 -13.22
CA TYR A 228 -13.96 8.13 -13.60
C TYR A 228 -13.55 7.43 -14.91
N LEU A 229 -14.13 6.25 -15.15
CA LEU A 229 -13.98 5.51 -16.39
C LEU A 229 -14.76 6.20 -17.51
N THR A 230 -14.06 6.60 -18.58
CA THR A 230 -14.59 7.43 -19.65
C THR A 230 -15.83 6.84 -20.30
N HIS A 231 -15.82 5.53 -20.61
CA HIS A 231 -16.91 4.82 -21.29
C HIS A 231 -18.17 4.63 -20.43
N LEU A 232 -18.06 4.75 -19.10
CA LEU A 232 -19.20 4.64 -18.16
C LEU A 232 -19.71 6.01 -17.70
N GLY A 233 -18.97 7.08 -18.02
CA GLY A 233 -19.29 8.43 -17.57
C GLY A 233 -19.13 8.63 -16.06
N ARG A 234 -19.37 9.85 -15.60
CA ARG A 234 -19.04 10.27 -14.24
C ARG A 234 -19.86 9.58 -13.14
N LYS A 235 -21.14 9.29 -13.41
CA LYS A 235 -22.08 8.76 -12.41
C LYS A 235 -21.82 7.29 -12.08
N GLU A 236 -21.56 6.47 -13.10
CA GLU A 236 -21.40 5.03 -12.97
C GLU A 236 -19.93 4.59 -13.06
N GLY A 237 -19.04 5.44 -13.59
CA GLY A 237 -17.63 5.12 -13.84
C GLY A 237 -16.65 5.48 -12.73
N TRP A 238 -17.09 6.06 -11.62
CA TRP A 238 -16.19 6.35 -10.50
C TRP A 238 -15.85 5.06 -9.73
N ASN A 239 -14.61 4.98 -9.24
CA ASN A 239 -14.10 3.78 -8.57
C ASN A 239 -13.37 4.14 -7.29
N ARG A 240 -13.40 3.24 -6.31
CA ARG A 240 -12.51 3.27 -5.15
C ARG A 240 -11.18 2.59 -5.48
N VAL A 241 -10.11 3.11 -4.89
CA VAL A 241 -8.78 2.52 -4.88
C VAL A 241 -8.31 2.32 -3.44
N GLY A 242 -7.27 1.53 -3.22
CA GLY A 242 -6.69 1.32 -1.88
C GLY A 242 -6.76 -0.15 -1.43
N PRO A 243 -6.62 -0.42 -0.13
CA PRO A 243 -6.48 -1.79 0.39
C PRO A 243 -7.65 -2.70 0.00
N LEU A 244 -8.88 -2.33 0.37
CA LEU A 244 -10.06 -3.16 0.11
C LEU A 244 -10.37 -3.28 -1.38
N ALA A 245 -10.24 -2.19 -2.15
CA ALA A 245 -10.46 -2.22 -3.60
C ALA A 245 -9.52 -3.21 -4.31
N ARG A 246 -8.24 -3.28 -3.88
CA ARG A 246 -7.27 -4.26 -4.41
C ARG A 246 -7.65 -5.70 -4.06
N LEU A 247 -8.15 -5.94 -2.84
CA LEU A 247 -8.62 -7.27 -2.44
C LEU A 247 -9.88 -7.69 -3.22
N ASN A 248 -10.79 -6.76 -3.48
CA ASN A 248 -12.01 -7.04 -4.24
C ASN A 248 -11.73 -7.43 -5.70
N VAL A 249 -10.69 -6.86 -6.33
CA VAL A 249 -10.42 -7.10 -7.77
C VAL A 249 -9.50 -8.28 -8.05
N CYS A 250 -8.68 -8.70 -7.08
CA CYS A 250 -7.72 -9.78 -7.28
C CYS A 250 -8.36 -11.14 -7.04
N ASP A 251 -7.90 -12.15 -7.78
CA ASP A 251 -8.38 -13.52 -7.67
C ASP A 251 -7.68 -14.31 -6.54
N GLY A 252 -6.65 -13.70 -5.92
CA GLY A 252 -5.90 -14.26 -4.80
C GLY A 252 -4.60 -13.52 -4.51
N ILE A 253 -3.95 -13.88 -3.41
CA ILE A 253 -2.68 -13.30 -2.97
C ILE A 253 -1.59 -14.37 -3.03
N HIS A 254 -0.43 -14.04 -3.61
CA HIS A 254 0.64 -15.03 -3.83
C HIS A 254 1.36 -15.49 -2.54
N THR A 255 1.27 -14.73 -1.46
CA THR A 255 1.86 -15.09 -0.16
C THR A 255 0.89 -15.98 0.63
N PRO A 256 1.27 -17.22 1.02
CA PRO A 256 0.33 -18.20 1.58
C PRO A 256 -0.43 -17.73 2.82
N LEU A 257 0.25 -17.01 3.72
CA LEU A 257 -0.37 -16.53 4.96
C LEU A 257 -1.46 -15.50 4.69
N ALA A 258 -1.19 -14.51 3.82
CA ALA A 258 -2.18 -13.48 3.47
C ALA A 258 -3.31 -14.02 2.60
N ASN A 259 -3.10 -15.10 1.84
CA ASN A 259 -4.15 -15.73 1.04
C ASN A 259 -5.11 -16.57 1.89
N LYS A 260 -4.65 -17.03 3.05
CA LYS A 260 -5.43 -17.83 4.00
C LYS A 260 -6.22 -16.95 4.97
N ALA A 261 -5.62 -15.83 5.39
CA ALA A 261 -6.21 -14.85 6.30
C ALA A 261 -7.40 -14.14 5.65
#